data_AF-A0A0W0Z3V3-F1
#
_entry.id   AF-A0A0W0Z3V3-F1
#
_cell.length_a   1.000
_cell.length_b   1.000
_cell.length_c   1.000
_cell.angle_alpha   90.00
_cell.angle_beta   90.00
_cell.angle_gamma   90.00
#
_symmetry.space_group_name_H-M   'P 1'
#
loop_
_entity.id
_entity.type
_entity.pdbx_description
1 polymer ?
#
loop_
_entity_poly.entity_id
_entity_poly.type
_entity_poly.pdbx_seq_one_letter_code
_entity_poly.pdbx_strand_id
1 'polypeptide(L)'
;MNHSLPLVTTLATALGLALVMGLIAIKLKLPALVGYLLAGIIIGPFTPGLVANPHIAAELAEIGIILLMFGVGLHFSVDNLLETRKIALPGALLQIIVTTFLGACVAT
;
A
#
# COMPACT_ATOMS: atom_id res chain seq x y z
N MET A 1 21.53 21.45 10.86
CA MET A 1 20.33 21.39 11.74
C MET A 1 19.03 21.58 10.93
N ASN A 2 18.80 20.78 9.87
CA ASN A 2 17.60 20.87 9.00
C ASN A 2 17.02 19.49 8.58
N HIS A 3 17.33 18.39 9.29
CA HIS A 3 16.84 17.04 8.93
C HIS A 3 15.32 16.82 9.13
N SER A 4 14.61 17.73 9.81
CA SER A 4 13.17 17.62 10.07
C SER A 4 12.30 18.01 8.86
N LEU A 5 12.84 18.85 7.97
CA LEU A 5 12.10 19.35 6.80
C LEU A 5 11.73 18.24 5.81
N PRO A 6 12.65 17.35 5.38
CA PRO A 6 12.33 16.34 4.37
C PRO A 6 11.26 15.33 4.80
N LEU A 7 11.17 15.00 6.09
CA LEU A 7 10.14 14.09 6.61
C LEU A 7 8.77 14.76 6.57
N VAL A 8 8.65 15.97 7.12
CA VAL A 8 7.38 16.69 7.17
C VAL A 8 6.89 17.02 5.75
N THR A 9 7.78 17.43 4.84
CA THR A 9 7.40 17.68 3.46
C THR A 9 6.97 16.41 2.74
N THR A 10 7.67 15.29 2.95
CA THR A 10 7.29 14.00 2.34
C THR A 10 5.93 13.53 2.84
N LEU A 11 5.68 13.57 4.15
CA LEU A 11 4.38 13.19 4.72
C LEU A 11 3.25 14.14 4.29
N ALA A 12 3.47 15.45 4.38
CA ALA A 12 2.44 16.44 4.03
C ALA A 12 2.05 16.34 2.55
N THR A 13 3.02 16.16 1.66
CA THR A 13 2.76 16.01 0.22
C THR A 13 2.14 14.68 -0.12
N ALA A 14 2.65 13.57 0.45
CA ALA A 14 2.09 12.23 0.22
C ALA A 14 0.65 12.12 0.72
N LEU A 15 0.39 12.49 1.98
CA LEU A 15 -0.95 12.43 2.56
C LEU A 15 -1.90 13.47 1.95
N GLY A 16 -1.42 14.70 1.72
CA GLY A 16 -2.20 15.76 1.10
C GLY A 16 -2.64 15.40 -0.32
N LEU A 17 -1.71 14.90 -1.14
CA LEU A 17 -2.04 14.50 -2.50
C LEU A 17 -2.87 13.21 -2.55
N ALA A 18 -2.58 12.23 -1.69
CA ALA A 18 -3.39 11.02 -1.55
C ALA A 18 -4.84 11.36 -1.18
N LEU A 19 -5.06 12.34 -0.30
CA LEU A 19 -6.40 12.82 0.03
C LEU A 19 -7.10 13.41 -1.20
N VAL A 20 -6.46 14.34 -1.91
CA VAL A 20 -7.07 14.99 -3.09
C VAL A 20 -7.35 13.97 -4.19
N MET A 21 -6.38 13.13 -4.54
CA MET A 21 -6.55 12.10 -5.58
C MET A 21 -7.54 11.01 -5.16
N GLY A 22 -7.55 10.62 -3.88
CA GLY A 22 -8.54 9.69 -3.33
C GLY A 22 -9.96 10.23 -3.43
N LEU A 23 -10.17 11.51 -3.10
CA LEU A 23 -11.48 12.16 -3.27
C LEU A 23 -11.91 12.22 -4.74
N ILE A 24 -10.98 12.49 -5.65
CA ILE A 24 -11.25 12.46 -7.09
C ILE A 24 -11.63 11.04 -7.54
N ALA A 25 -10.89 10.01 -7.10
CA ALA A 25 -11.19 8.62 -7.43
C ALA A 25 -12.59 8.21 -6.94
N ILE A 26 -12.96 8.57 -5.70
CA ILE A 26 -14.29 8.32 -5.14
C ILE A 26 -15.38 9.05 -5.96
N LYS A 27 -15.14 10.31 -6.35
CA LYS A 27 -16.07 11.06 -7.22
C LYS A 27 -16.28 10.39 -8.58
N LEU A 28 -15.24 9.76 -9.12
CA LEU A 28 -15.29 8.98 -10.36
C LEU A 28 -15.84 7.56 -10.16
N LYS A 29 -16.31 7.20 -8.97
CA LYS A 29 -16.79 5.86 -8.58
C LYS A 29 -15.71 4.77 -8.70
N LEU A 30 -14.45 5.16 -8.55
CA LEU A 30 -13.31 4.24 -8.46
C LEU A 30 -12.95 3.98 -6.99
N PRO A 31 -12.32 2.83 -6.68
CA PRO A 31 -11.76 2.60 -5.35
C PRO A 31 -10.75 3.68 -4.98
N ALA A 32 -10.80 4.18 -3.74
CA ALA A 32 -9.92 5.25 -3.26
C ALA A 32 -8.42 4.89 -3.41
N LEU A 33 -8.09 3.60 -3.29
CA LEU A 33 -6.75 3.05 -3.49
C LEU A 33 -6.15 3.45 -4.84
N VAL A 34 -6.96 3.52 -5.91
CA VAL A 34 -6.51 3.97 -7.23
C VAL A 34 -5.99 5.41 -7.15
N GLY A 35 -6.71 6.29 -6.42
CA GLY A 35 -6.28 7.67 -6.19
C GLY A 35 -4.98 7.76 -5.38
N TYR A 36 -4.81 6.90 -4.37
CA TYR A 36 -3.57 6.87 -3.57
C TYR A 36 -2.36 6.44 -4.41
N LEU A 37 -2.54 5.45 -5.29
CA LEU A 37 -1.49 5.03 -6.22
C LEU A 37 -1.14 6.13 -7.23
N LEU A 38 -2.14 6.83 -7.79
CA LEU A 38 -1.90 7.96 -8.67
C LEU A 38 -1.15 9.09 -7.96
N ALA A 39 -1.50 9.40 -6.71
CA ALA A 39 -0.76 10.37 -5.91
C ALA A 39 0.72 9.96 -5.76
N GLY A 40 0.99 8.68 -5.47
CA GLY A 40 2.34 8.13 -5.39
C GLY A 40 3.13 8.25 -6.70
N ILE A 41 2.48 8.00 -7.84
CA ILE A 41 3.08 8.18 -9.17
C ILE A 41 3.44 9.66 -9.41
N ILE A 42 2.57 10.60 -9.02
CA ILE A 42 2.76 12.04 -9.23
C ILE A 42 3.91 12.61 -8.40
N ILE A 43 4.14 12.14 -7.17
CA ILE A 43 5.27 12.57 -6.32
C ILE A 43 6.49 11.65 -6.42
N GLY A 44 6.44 10.68 -7.33
CA GLY A 44 7.50 9.72 -7.58
C GLY A 44 8.65 10.33 -8.40
N PRO A 45 9.76 9.57 -8.56
CA PRO A 45 10.94 10.06 -9.28
C PRO A 45 10.72 10.24 -10.80
N PHE A 46 9.64 9.69 -11.34
CA PHE A 46 9.34 9.68 -12.78
C PHE A 46 8.51 10.88 -13.25
N THR A 47 8.06 11.73 -12.33
CA THR A 47 7.27 12.93 -12.63
C THR A 47 8.09 14.20 -12.33
N PRO A 48 8.16 15.16 -13.28
CA PRO A 48 8.85 16.42 -13.03
C PRO A 48 8.12 17.20 -11.93
N GLY A 49 8.82 17.57 -10.85
CA GLY A 49 8.24 18.37 -9.77
C GLY A 49 8.82 18.08 -8.39
N LEU A 50 7.98 18.21 -7.37
CA LEU A 50 8.33 17.95 -5.97
C LEU A 50 8.39 16.44 -5.73
N VAL A 51 9.60 15.89 -5.68
CA VAL A 51 9.83 14.45 -5.48
C VAL A 51 9.95 14.14 -3.99
N ALA A 52 9.11 13.23 -3.51
CA ALA A 52 9.21 12.71 -2.15
C ALA A 52 10.49 11.88 -1.98
N ASN A 53 11.10 11.91 -0.79
CA ASN A 53 12.29 11.10 -0.55
C ASN A 53 11.91 9.61 -0.53
N PRO A 54 12.40 8.78 -1.47
CA PRO A 54 11.98 7.39 -1.61
C PRO A 54 12.39 6.53 -0.41
N HIS A 55 13.50 6.85 0.25
CA HIS A 55 13.96 6.12 1.43
C HIS A 55 13.04 6.36 2.62
N ILE A 56 12.73 7.64 2.91
CA ILE A 56 11.79 7.99 3.98
C ILE A 56 10.39 7.44 3.68
N ALA A 57 9.94 7.53 2.43
CA ALA A 57 8.65 6.99 2.02
C ALA A 57 8.56 5.47 2.21
N ALA A 58 9.63 4.72 1.92
CA ALA A 58 9.68 3.28 2.13
C ALA A 58 9.61 2.90 3.62
N GLU A 59 10.38 3.58 4.49
CA GLU A 59 10.33 3.35 5.95
C GLU A 59 8.94 3.65 6.53
N LEU A 60 8.32 4.76 6.09
CA LEU A 60 6.96 5.12 6.50
C LEU A 60 5.92 4.11 6.00
N ALA A 61 6.08 3.60 4.78
CA ALA A 61 5.19 2.58 4.22
C ALA A 61 5.31 1.26 4.98
N GLU A 62 6.51 0.87 5.40
CA GLU A 62 6.72 -0.31 6.24
C GLU A 62 5.98 -0.18 7.58
N ILE A 63 6.14 0.95 8.27
CA ILE A 63 5.40 1.22 9.51
C ILE A 63 3.89 1.21 9.25
N GLY A 64 3.43 1.82 8.16
CA GLY A 64 2.02 1.81 7.76
C GLY A 64 1.47 0.40 7.55
N ILE A 65 2.20 -0.46 6.84
CA ILE A 65 1.81 -1.85 6.60
C ILE A 65 1.79 -2.64 7.91
N ILE A 66 2.76 -2.43 8.80
CA ILE A 66 2.78 -3.08 10.12
C ILE A 66 1.53 -2.69 10.92
N LEU A 67 1.19 -1.40 10.97
CA LEU A 67 -0.02 -0.92 11.65
C LEU A 67 -1.30 -1.48 11.02
N LEU A 68 -1.36 -1.55 9.69
CA LEU A 68 -2.49 -2.14 8.95
C LEU A 68 -2.64 -3.64 9.25
N MET A 69 -1.56 -4.41 9.16
CA MET A 69 -1.57 -5.85 9.44
C MET A 69 -1.85 -6.15 10.91
N PHE A 70 -1.37 -5.30 11.83
CA PHE A 70 -1.73 -5.38 13.24
C PHE A 70 -3.23 -5.15 13.44
N GLY A 71 -3.80 -4.09 12.83
CA GLY A 71 -5.24 -3.83 12.90
C GLY A 71 -6.09 -4.95 12.30
N VAL A 72 -5.67 -5.50 11.16
CA VAL A 72 -6.29 -6.69 10.57
C VAL A 72 -6.22 -7.88 11.54
N GLY A 73 -5.07 -8.09 12.19
CA GLY A 73 -4.88 -9.13 13.20
C GLY A 73 -5.79 -8.99 14.40
N LEU A 74 -6.05 -7.77 14.89
CA LEU A 74 -6.97 -7.52 16.01
C LEU A 74 -8.43 -7.86 15.68
N HIS A 75 -8.85 -7.70 14.42
CA HIS A 75 -10.18 -8.09 13.96
C HIS A 75 -10.25 -9.55 13.49
N PHE A 76 -9.12 -10.25 13.47
CA PHE A 76 -9.04 -11.62 12.98
C PHE A 76 -9.36 -12.63 14.10
N SER A 77 -10.43 -13.39 13.91
CA SER A 77 -10.74 -14.52 14.79
C SER A 77 -9.96 -15.76 14.33
N VAL A 78 -9.08 -16.25 15.19
CA VAL A 78 -8.35 -17.51 14.97
C VAL A 78 -9.33 -18.68 14.88
N ASP A 79 -10.42 -18.64 15.63
CA ASP A 79 -11.44 -19.70 15.62
C ASP A 79 -12.12 -19.81 14.24
N ASN A 80 -12.44 -18.66 13.62
CA ASN A 80 -13.02 -18.63 12.27
C ASN A 80 -12.05 -19.19 11.21
N LEU A 81 -10.74 -18.96 11.39
CA LEU A 81 -9.72 -19.55 10.53
C LEU A 81 -9.64 -21.06 10.72
N LEU A 82 -9.70 -21.54 11.96
CA LEU A 82 -9.64 -22.97 12.27
C LEU A 82 -10.86 -23.72 11.73
N GLU A 83 -12.04 -23.09 11.73
CA GLU A 83 -13.26 -23.63 11.13
C GLU A 83 -13.14 -23.77 9.61
N THR A 84 -12.61 -22.75 8.94
CA THR A 84 -12.47 -22.72 7.48
C THR A 84 -11.11 -23.24 6.97
N ARG A 85 -10.26 -23.79 7.86
CA ARG A 85 -8.86 -24.18 7.56
C ARG A 85 -8.70 -25.07 6.33
N LYS A 86 -9.67 -25.97 6.09
CA LYS A 86 -9.62 -26.92 4.97
C LYS A 86 -9.77 -26.25 3.60
N ILE A 87 -10.30 -25.03 3.56
CA ILE A 87 -10.52 -24.25 2.34
C ILE A 87 -9.56 -23.05 2.33
N ALA A 88 -9.48 -22.31 3.42
CA ALA A 88 -8.71 -21.07 3.53
C ALA A 88 -7.19 -21.30 3.38
N LEU A 89 -6.59 -22.25 4.12
CA LEU A 89 -5.15 -22.52 4.04
C LEU A 89 -4.70 -23.01 2.66
N PRO A 90 -5.25 -24.11 2.12
CA PRO A 90 -4.80 -24.61 0.82
C PRO A 90 -5.15 -23.63 -0.31
N GLY A 91 -6.29 -22.94 -0.24
CA GLY A 91 -6.66 -21.91 -1.20
C GLY A 91 -5.66 -20.75 -1.23
N ALA A 92 -5.31 -20.19 -0.07
CA ALA A 92 -4.33 -19.12 0.04
C ALA A 92 -2.93 -19.56 -0.43
N LEU A 93 -2.45 -20.72 0.03
CA LEU A 93 -1.14 -21.24 -0.37
C LEU A 93 -1.07 -21.50 -1.88
N LEU A 94 -2.08 -22.17 -2.44
CA LEU A 94 -2.15 -22.44 -3.87
C LEU A 94 -2.21 -21.12 -4.67
N GLN A 95 -3.05 -20.17 -4.25
CA GLN A 95 -3.18 -18.88 -4.93
C GLN A 95 -1.86 -18.11 -4.91
N ILE A 96 -1.16 -18.05 -3.77
CA ILE A 96 0.14 -17.37 -3.64
C ILE A 96 1.17 -18.03 -4.56
N ILE A 97 1.30 -19.36 -4.52
CA ILE A 97 2.28 -20.09 -5.34
C ILE A 97 2.01 -19.89 -6.82
N VAL A 98 0.77 -20.12 -7.27
CA VAL A 98 0.38 -20.03 -8.68
C VAL A 98 0.53 -18.61 -9.19
N THR A 99 0.07 -17.60 -8.44
CA THR A 99 0.16 -16.20 -8.87
C THR A 99 1.61 -15.72 -8.93
N THR A 100 2.43 -16.12 -7.95
CA THR A 100 3.86 -15.79 -7.93
C THR A 100 4.59 -16.46 -9.09
N PHE A 101 4.31 -17.74 -9.35
CA PHE A 101 4.91 -18.49 -10.45
C PHE A 101 4.54 -17.90 -11.81
N LEU A 102 3.26 -17.63 -12.05
CA LEU A 102 2.80 -16.98 -13.28
C LEU A 102 3.44 -15.59 -13.46
N GLY A 103 3.49 -14.79 -12.40
CA GLY A 103 4.15 -13.48 -12.43
C GLY A 103 5.64 -13.57 -12.80
N ALA A 104 6.36 -14.54 -12.21
CA ALA A 104 7.76 -14.78 -12.52
C ALA A 104 7.97 -15.25 -13.98
N CYS A 105 7.11 -16.14 -14.48
CA CYS A 105 7.16 -16.60 -15.86
C CYS A 105 6.88 -15.48 -16.89
N VAL A 106 5.99 -14.53 -16.59
CA VAL A 106 5.71 -13.38 -17.47
C VAL A 106 6.82 -12.34 -17.44
N ALA A 107 7.49 -12.20 -16.30
CA ALA A 107 8.59 -11.25 -16.13
C ALA A 107 9.92 -11.73 -16.74
N THR A 108 10.05 -13.03 -17.02
CA THR A 108 11.23 -13.64 -17.66
C THR A 108 11.07 -13.65 -19.17
#